data_AF-A0A8H3H9S5-F1
#
_entry.id   AF-A0A8H3H9S5-F1
#
_cell.length_a   1.000
_cell.length_b   1.000
_cell.length_c   1.000
_cell.angle_alpha   90.00
_cell.angle_beta   90.00
_cell.angle_gamma   90.00
#
_symmetry.space_group_name_H-M   'P 1'
#
loop_
_entity.id
_entity.type
_entity.pdbx_description
1 polymer ?
#
loop_
_entity_poly.entity_id
_entity_poly.type
_entity_poly.pdbx_seq_one_letter_code
_entity_poly.pdbx_strand_id
1 'polypeptide(L)'
;MPLVFSRRTLHLPDDVWTIILRWLALSHGTLSLKSASLISRTIGYEADRFLWGNLKVESLSALITLSRMILARPRISLHLSNLSVQTSVPECMPINSVDIIQTQQALTQCTKLSALELCVGPGDLGTDLIRDLYAPSLCVFSTDIAVDVHLLKFLDRHPAIQELHIGTEMVVGADIHIHECMLPNLQVLEAPLPLVTMLLPYRPVSRLKVWASYSLSQDMAIADALRLIDCMRLSTADIVSFRFEDGPPYTPTIHKYGNGFSQHMKLLGLLFIDREEEDQALQLAELAPSLQVIQFDNAMVNRRTSLEQRDFVLRLGQAFKSLRLVSFEDDYQKTYWGRLKTNKWTRQTSIPLDLWRNM
;
A
#
# COMPACT_ATOMS: atom_id res chain seq x y z
N MET A 1 -9.13 59.36 -35.53
CA MET A 1 -8.30 58.56 -34.61
C MET A 1 -9.08 57.30 -34.22
N PRO A 2 -8.65 56.10 -34.60
CA PRO A 2 -9.33 54.88 -34.16
C PRO A 2 -8.92 54.56 -32.72
N LEU A 3 -9.92 54.28 -31.87
CA LEU A 3 -9.72 53.78 -30.51
C LEU A 3 -9.12 52.38 -30.58
N VAL A 4 -7.83 52.26 -30.23
CA VAL A 4 -7.19 50.97 -30.00
C VAL A 4 -7.75 50.41 -28.69
N PHE A 5 -8.77 49.56 -28.78
CA PHE A 5 -9.18 48.73 -27.66
C PHE A 5 -8.05 47.73 -27.38
N SER A 6 -7.23 48.04 -26.38
CA SER A 6 -6.36 47.06 -25.73
C SER A 6 -7.25 45.95 -25.17
N ARG A 7 -7.30 44.80 -25.86
CA ARG A 7 -7.85 43.56 -25.31
C ARG A 7 -6.96 43.16 -24.13
N ARG A 8 -7.30 43.64 -22.94
CA ARG A 8 -6.82 43.02 -21.70
C ARG A 8 -7.45 41.63 -21.65
N THR A 9 -6.70 40.61 -22.07
CA THR A 9 -7.06 39.23 -21.81
C THR A 9 -7.07 39.05 -20.29
N LEU A 10 -8.24 38.78 -19.73
CA LEU A 10 -8.40 38.38 -18.34
C LEU A 10 -7.70 37.03 -18.17
N HIS A 11 -6.44 37.04 -17.74
CA HIS A 11 -5.73 35.84 -17.35
C HIS A 11 -6.16 35.49 -15.92
N LEU A 12 -7.03 34.50 -15.79
CA LEU A 12 -7.27 33.88 -14.48
C LEU A 12 -5.97 33.21 -14.02
N PRO A 13 -5.62 33.28 -12.72
CA PRO A 13 -4.48 32.55 -12.16
C PRO A 13 -4.60 31.04 -12.41
N ASP A 14 -3.46 30.35 -12.50
CA ASP A 14 -3.41 28.91 -12.76
C ASP A 14 -4.22 28.12 -11.73
N ASP A 15 -4.15 28.50 -10.45
CA ASP A 15 -4.93 27.89 -9.37
C ASP A 15 -6.45 27.90 -9.62
N VAL A 16 -6.96 28.97 -10.25
CA VAL A 16 -8.37 29.11 -10.58
C VAL A 16 -8.74 28.18 -11.74
N TRP A 17 -7.88 28.07 -12.75
CA TRP A 17 -8.07 27.11 -13.84
C TRP A 17 -8.04 25.67 -13.34
N THR A 18 -7.15 25.35 -12.41
CA THR A 18 -7.07 24.03 -11.78
C THR A 18 -8.40 23.66 -11.10
N ILE A 19 -9.02 24.60 -10.37
CA ILE A 19 -10.33 24.39 -9.73
C ILE A 19 -11.44 24.20 -10.77
N ILE A 20 -11.49 25.04 -11.81
CA ILE A 20 -12.50 24.96 -12.87
C ILE A 20 -12.39 23.63 -13.62
N LEU A 21 -11.18 23.22 -14.01
CA LEU A 21 -10.95 21.98 -14.74
C LEU A 21 -11.23 20.75 -13.87
N ARG A 22 -10.90 20.79 -12.58
CA ARG A 22 -11.29 19.73 -11.64
C ARG A 22 -12.80 19.59 -11.53
N TRP A 23 -13.52 20.71 -11.45
CA TRP A 23 -14.98 20.71 -11.44
C TRP A 23 -15.55 20.15 -12.76
N LEU A 24 -15.03 20.60 -13.91
CA LEU A 24 -15.44 20.08 -15.23
C LEU A 24 -15.20 18.56 -15.36
N ALA A 25 -14.07 18.06 -14.86
CA ALA A 25 -13.75 16.64 -14.85
C ALA A 25 -14.79 15.83 -14.05
N LEU A 26 -15.18 16.33 -12.87
CA LEU A 26 -16.14 15.70 -11.98
C LEU A 26 -17.57 15.77 -12.51
N SER A 27 -17.96 16.90 -13.12
CA SER A 27 -19.34 17.14 -13.55
C SER A 27 -19.65 16.61 -14.94
N HIS A 28 -18.67 16.60 -15.85
CA HIS A 28 -18.90 16.32 -17.27
C HIS A 28 -17.90 15.34 -17.90
N GLY A 29 -17.02 14.73 -17.08
CA GLY A 29 -16.12 13.66 -17.50
C GLY A 29 -14.97 14.08 -18.41
N THR A 30 -14.24 13.09 -18.92
CA THR A 30 -12.97 13.26 -19.65
C THR A 30 -13.11 13.90 -21.03
N LEU A 31 -14.28 13.80 -21.68
CA LEU A 31 -14.53 14.43 -22.98
C LEU A 31 -14.48 15.96 -22.89
N SER A 32 -15.03 16.52 -21.81
CA SER A 32 -15.05 17.96 -21.58
C SER A 32 -13.64 18.52 -21.35
N LEU A 33 -12.77 17.74 -20.70
CA LEU A 33 -11.36 18.08 -20.55
C LEU A 33 -10.60 18.03 -21.90
N LYS A 34 -10.92 17.09 -22.79
CA LYS A 34 -10.34 17.04 -24.14
C LYS A 34 -10.72 18.26 -24.97
N SER A 35 -11.95 18.75 -24.85
CA SER A 35 -12.36 20.00 -25.49
C SER A 35 -11.64 21.20 -24.87
N ALA A 36 -11.54 21.23 -23.54
CA ALA A 36 -10.82 22.29 -22.83
C ALA A 36 -9.34 22.36 -23.23
N SER A 37 -8.70 21.21 -23.49
CA SER A 37 -7.28 21.19 -23.85
C SER A 37 -6.96 21.82 -25.21
N LEU A 38 -7.98 22.09 -26.03
CA LEU A 38 -7.87 22.73 -27.35
C LEU A 38 -8.14 24.25 -27.32
N ILE A 39 -8.62 24.82 -26.20
CA ILE A 39 -9.09 26.21 -26.13
C ILE A 39 -7.92 27.22 -26.14
N SER A 40 -6.89 26.97 -25.34
CA SER A 40 -5.70 27.83 -25.27
C SER A 40 -4.49 27.07 -24.75
N ARG A 41 -3.27 27.62 -24.85
CA ARG A 41 -2.06 26.94 -24.34
C ARG A 41 -2.07 26.73 -22.83
N THR A 42 -2.50 27.73 -22.06
CA THR A 42 -2.53 27.68 -20.58
C THR A 42 -3.59 26.69 -20.08
N ILE A 43 -4.82 26.81 -20.60
CA ILE A 43 -5.91 25.87 -20.27
C ILE A 43 -5.55 24.48 -20.80
N GLY A 44 -4.92 24.41 -21.97
CA GLY A 44 -4.34 23.22 -22.59
C GLY A 44 -3.45 22.44 -21.65
N TYR A 45 -2.44 23.13 -21.11
CA TYR A 45 -1.46 22.56 -20.20
C TYR A 45 -2.10 22.00 -18.92
N GLU A 46 -2.99 22.77 -18.28
CA GLU A 46 -3.66 22.31 -17.07
C GLU A 46 -4.66 21.18 -17.35
N ALA A 47 -5.40 21.23 -18.47
CA ALA A 47 -6.31 20.16 -18.86
C ALA A 47 -5.55 18.86 -19.16
N ASP A 48 -4.42 18.95 -19.87
CA ASP A 48 -3.53 17.81 -20.13
C ASP A 48 -2.94 17.27 -18.82
N ARG A 49 -2.58 18.13 -17.85
CA ARG A 49 -2.15 17.69 -16.51
C ARG A 49 -3.21 16.84 -15.80
N PHE A 50 -4.49 17.23 -15.86
CA PHE A 50 -5.58 16.44 -15.28
C PHE A 50 -5.86 15.15 -16.05
N LEU A 51 -5.82 15.19 -17.38
CA LEU A 51 -6.09 14.04 -18.24
C LEU A 51 -5.02 12.95 -18.11
N TRP A 52 -3.75 13.34 -18.03
CA TRP A 52 -2.61 12.43 -18.16
C TRP A 52 -1.85 12.23 -16.85
N GLY A 53 -2.10 13.03 -15.80
CA GLY A 53 -1.33 12.97 -14.56
C GLY A 53 -1.51 11.67 -13.77
N ASN A 54 -2.72 11.13 -13.75
CA ASN A 54 -3.05 9.91 -13.03
C ASN A 54 -3.74 8.94 -13.99
N LEU A 55 -3.02 7.93 -14.45
CA LEU A 55 -3.55 6.95 -15.37
C LEU A 55 -3.63 5.58 -14.70
N LYS A 56 -4.80 4.95 -14.84
CA LYS A 56 -5.01 3.55 -14.54
C LYS A 56 -5.28 2.81 -15.84
N VAL A 57 -4.58 1.72 -16.04
CA VAL A 57 -4.61 0.90 -17.25
C VAL A 57 -4.94 -0.53 -16.82
N GLU A 58 -5.99 -1.11 -17.42
CA GLU A 58 -6.54 -2.40 -17.00
C GLU A 58 -6.08 -3.59 -17.88
N SER A 59 -5.16 -3.34 -18.83
CA SER A 59 -4.63 -4.36 -19.73
C SER A 59 -3.25 -3.96 -20.28
N LEU A 60 -2.46 -4.94 -20.71
CA LEU A 60 -1.14 -4.68 -21.30
C LEU A 60 -1.28 -4.10 -22.71
N SER A 61 -2.27 -4.56 -23.46
CA SER A 61 -2.65 -3.95 -24.74
C SER A 61 -2.94 -2.44 -24.64
N ALA A 62 -3.58 -2.00 -23.56
CA ALA A 62 -3.83 -0.59 -23.30
C ALA A 62 -2.55 0.15 -22.87
N LEU A 63 -1.65 -0.51 -22.12
CA LEU A 63 -0.33 0.04 -21.80
C LEU A 63 0.49 0.26 -23.06
N ILE A 64 0.56 -0.72 -23.96
CA ILE A 64 1.27 -0.61 -25.24
C ILE A 64 0.69 0.53 -26.09
N THR A 65 -0.64 0.67 -26.11
CA THR A 65 -1.31 1.77 -26.81
C THR A 65 -0.93 3.12 -26.22
N LEU A 66 -0.91 3.23 -24.88
CA LEU A 66 -0.48 4.42 -24.16
C LEU A 66 1.00 4.74 -24.47
N SER A 67 1.88 3.74 -24.46
CA SER A 67 3.30 3.88 -24.81
C SER A 67 3.48 4.46 -26.20
N ARG A 68 2.76 3.93 -27.20
CA ARG A 68 2.78 4.47 -28.57
C ARG A 68 2.25 5.90 -28.62
N MET A 69 1.21 6.23 -27.85
CA MET A 69 0.70 7.59 -27.74
C MET A 69 1.71 8.55 -27.12
N ILE A 70 2.42 8.14 -26.08
CA ILE A 70 3.48 8.93 -25.43
C ILE A 70 4.60 9.22 -26.43
N LEU A 71 5.10 8.18 -27.12
CA LEU A 71 6.16 8.32 -28.12
C LEU A 71 5.74 9.21 -29.29
N ALA A 72 4.48 9.13 -29.73
CA ALA A 72 3.96 9.98 -30.80
C ALA A 72 3.65 11.42 -30.33
N ARG A 73 3.40 11.64 -29.03
CA ARG A 73 2.98 12.92 -28.47
C ARG A 73 3.72 13.20 -27.15
N PRO A 74 4.93 13.80 -27.22
CA PRO A 74 5.77 14.06 -26.04
C PRO A 74 5.12 14.91 -24.95
N ARG A 75 4.05 15.66 -25.26
CA ARG A 75 3.29 16.39 -24.23
C ARG A 75 2.73 15.48 -23.14
N ILE A 76 2.37 14.23 -23.46
CA ILE A 76 1.77 13.31 -22.49
C ILE A 76 2.79 12.94 -21.40
N SER A 77 4.04 12.67 -21.78
CA SER A 77 5.10 12.31 -20.83
C SER A 77 5.49 13.45 -19.89
N LEU A 78 5.26 14.72 -20.28
CA LEU A 78 5.49 15.88 -19.41
C LEU A 78 4.51 15.99 -18.23
N HIS A 79 3.41 15.24 -18.27
CA HIS A 79 2.32 15.33 -17.30
C HIS A 79 2.14 14.05 -16.50
N LEU A 80 2.49 12.88 -17.04
CA LEU A 80 2.30 11.60 -16.35
C LEU A 80 3.11 11.55 -15.06
N SER A 81 2.40 11.50 -13.92
CA SER A 81 3.01 11.39 -12.59
C SER A 81 2.72 10.06 -11.91
N ASN A 82 1.53 9.51 -12.11
CA ASN A 82 1.11 8.26 -11.49
C ASN A 82 0.56 7.32 -12.57
N LEU A 83 1.15 6.13 -12.67
CA LEU A 83 0.72 5.09 -13.58
C LEU A 83 0.45 3.80 -12.79
N SER A 84 -0.77 3.28 -12.92
CA SER A 84 -1.17 2.00 -12.37
C SER A 84 -1.57 1.06 -13.51
N VAL A 85 -0.91 -0.09 -13.60
CA VAL A 85 -1.17 -1.13 -14.58
C VAL A 85 -1.66 -2.36 -13.83
N GLN A 86 -2.91 -2.74 -14.06
CA GLN A 86 -3.54 -3.89 -13.41
C GLN A 86 -4.08 -4.82 -14.48
N THR A 87 -3.52 -6.03 -14.60
CA THR A 87 -3.96 -7.01 -15.57
C THR A 87 -4.76 -8.09 -14.87
N SER A 88 -6.08 -8.10 -15.06
CA SER A 88 -6.98 -9.05 -14.40
C SER A 88 -7.01 -10.43 -15.08
N VAL A 89 -6.50 -10.55 -16.30
CA VAL A 89 -6.52 -11.78 -17.10
C VAL A 89 -5.11 -12.02 -17.65
N PRO A 90 -4.56 -13.25 -17.53
CA PRO A 90 -3.36 -13.60 -18.27
C PRO A 90 -3.68 -13.45 -19.77
N GLU A 91 -3.15 -12.39 -20.40
CA GLU A 91 -3.41 -12.13 -21.81
C GLU A 91 -2.88 -13.32 -22.63
N CYS A 92 -3.75 -14.00 -23.38
CA CYS A 92 -3.36 -15.12 -24.26
C CYS A 92 -2.48 -14.70 -25.44
N MET A 93 -2.18 -13.40 -25.59
CA MET A 93 -1.38 -12.86 -26.67
C MET A 93 0.06 -12.66 -26.18
N PRO A 94 1.06 -13.30 -26.80
CA PRO A 94 2.45 -13.04 -26.49
C PRO A 94 2.79 -11.61 -26.87
N ILE A 95 3.23 -10.82 -25.89
CA ILE A 95 3.77 -9.49 -26.13
C ILE A 95 5.16 -9.66 -26.75
N ASN A 96 5.38 -9.03 -27.90
CA ASN A 96 6.68 -9.10 -28.56
C ASN A 96 7.70 -8.21 -27.84
N SER A 97 8.99 -8.51 -28.02
CA SER A 97 10.09 -7.74 -27.41
C SER A 97 10.11 -6.27 -27.86
N VAL A 98 9.60 -5.96 -29.06
CA VAL A 98 9.53 -4.59 -29.58
C VAL A 98 8.57 -3.73 -28.77
N ASP A 99 7.41 -4.27 -28.41
CA ASP A 99 6.39 -3.58 -27.61
C ASP A 99 6.88 -3.33 -26.16
N ILE A 100 7.68 -4.24 -25.61
CA ILE A 100 8.36 -4.07 -24.32
C ILE A 100 9.35 -2.91 -24.39
N ILE A 101 10.24 -2.90 -25.39
CA ILE A 101 11.24 -1.85 -25.60
C ILE A 101 10.57 -0.49 -25.81
N GLN A 102 9.50 -0.43 -26.62
CA GLN A 102 8.74 0.81 -26.82
C GLN A 102 8.10 1.30 -25.53
N THR A 103 7.60 0.39 -24.69
CA THR A 103 7.00 0.73 -23.40
C THR A 103 8.06 1.28 -22.44
N GLN A 104 9.21 0.62 -22.33
CA GLN A 104 10.34 1.13 -21.53
C GLN A 104 10.77 2.52 -21.99
N GLN A 105 10.92 2.74 -23.30
CA GLN A 105 11.28 4.04 -23.88
C GLN A 105 10.25 5.12 -23.57
N ALA A 106 8.95 4.80 -23.70
CA ALA A 106 7.87 5.73 -23.40
C ALA A 106 7.87 6.15 -21.93
N LEU A 107 8.00 5.18 -21.01
CA LEU A 107 8.03 5.44 -19.58
C LEU A 107 9.28 6.21 -19.14
N THR A 108 10.43 5.95 -19.77
CA THR A 108 11.67 6.71 -19.51
C THR A 108 11.53 8.19 -19.89
N GLN A 109 10.69 8.53 -20.87
CA GLN A 109 10.40 9.93 -21.21
C GLN A 109 9.51 10.63 -20.17
N CYS A 110 8.85 9.87 -19.28
CA CYS A 110 7.94 10.40 -18.27
C CYS A 110 8.71 10.90 -17.05
N THR A 111 9.40 12.02 -17.21
CA THR A 111 10.29 12.62 -16.19
C THR A 111 9.61 12.99 -14.87
N LYS A 112 8.28 13.09 -14.83
CA LYS A 112 7.51 13.37 -13.61
C LYS A 112 6.91 12.13 -12.96
N LEU A 113 7.17 10.94 -13.50
CA LEU A 113 6.63 9.69 -12.97
C LEU A 113 7.16 9.46 -11.55
N SER A 114 6.28 9.67 -10.58
CA SER A 114 6.54 9.56 -9.14
C SER A 114 5.95 8.30 -8.53
N ALA A 115 4.88 7.75 -9.11
CA ALA A 115 4.29 6.49 -8.67
C ALA A 115 4.11 5.53 -9.85
N LEU A 116 4.59 4.31 -9.69
CA LEU A 116 4.43 3.23 -10.66
C LEU A 116 3.93 1.98 -9.95
N GLU A 117 2.74 1.52 -10.33
CA GLU A 117 2.15 0.26 -9.89
C GLU A 117 2.07 -0.71 -11.08
N LEU A 118 2.69 -1.87 -10.95
CA LEU A 118 2.75 -2.93 -11.95
C LEU A 118 2.23 -4.24 -11.36
N CYS A 119 0.93 -4.47 -11.53
CA CYS A 119 0.23 -5.69 -11.16
C CYS A 119 -0.07 -6.48 -12.45
N VAL A 120 0.95 -7.16 -12.97
CA VAL A 120 0.92 -7.80 -14.30
C VAL A 120 0.80 -9.34 -14.23
N GLY A 121 0.67 -9.88 -13.03
CA GLY A 121 0.57 -11.31 -12.78
C GLY A 121 1.92 -12.05 -12.86
N PRO A 122 1.91 -13.37 -12.60
CA PRO A 122 3.12 -14.18 -12.58
C PRO A 122 3.71 -14.35 -14.00
N GLY A 123 5.04 -14.18 -14.12
CA GLY A 123 5.79 -14.42 -15.35
C GLY A 123 6.95 -13.44 -15.54
N ASP A 124 7.75 -13.66 -16.58
CA ASP A 124 8.95 -12.86 -16.87
C ASP A 124 8.62 -11.48 -17.46
N LEU A 125 7.37 -11.26 -17.91
CA LEU A 125 6.97 -10.05 -18.61
C LEU A 125 7.16 -8.79 -17.77
N GLY A 126 6.73 -8.82 -16.51
CA GLY A 126 6.89 -7.66 -15.63
C GLY A 126 8.37 -7.37 -15.35
N THR A 127 9.17 -8.43 -15.17
CA THR A 127 10.62 -8.33 -15.07
C THR A 127 11.23 -7.68 -16.31
N ASP A 128 10.79 -8.07 -17.50
CA ASP A 128 11.24 -7.50 -18.76
C ASP A 128 10.84 -6.03 -18.89
N LEU A 129 9.66 -5.63 -18.44
CA LEU A 129 9.23 -4.22 -18.44
C LEU A 129 10.11 -3.34 -17.56
N ILE A 130 10.58 -3.81 -16.40
CA ILE A 130 11.40 -3.03 -15.47
C ILE A 130 12.90 -3.12 -15.73
N ARG A 131 13.34 -4.09 -16.54
CA ARG A 131 14.77 -4.45 -16.72
C ARG A 131 15.66 -3.25 -17.07
N ASP A 132 15.21 -2.38 -17.97
CA ASP A 132 15.97 -1.22 -18.44
C ASP A 132 15.24 0.11 -18.17
N LEU A 133 14.17 0.07 -17.38
CA LEU A 133 13.40 1.25 -17.03
C LEU A 133 14.19 2.13 -16.05
N TYR A 134 14.26 3.42 -16.35
CA TYR A 134 14.80 4.45 -15.47
C TYR A 134 13.83 5.63 -15.34
N ALA A 135 13.36 5.86 -14.11
CA ALA A 135 12.44 6.92 -13.75
C ALA A 135 13.00 7.72 -12.56
N PRO A 136 13.77 8.80 -12.80
CA PRO A 136 14.55 9.47 -11.74
C PRO A 136 13.72 10.06 -10.60
N SER A 137 12.44 10.35 -10.84
CA SER A 137 11.52 10.91 -9.85
C SER A 137 10.65 9.87 -9.16
N LEU A 138 10.90 8.58 -9.37
CA LEU A 138 10.09 7.51 -8.80
C LEU A 138 10.25 7.45 -7.28
N CYS A 139 9.16 7.73 -6.57
CA CYS A 139 9.07 7.73 -5.10
C CYS A 139 8.24 6.55 -4.58
N VAL A 140 7.26 6.08 -5.36
CA VAL A 140 6.35 5.00 -4.98
C VAL A 140 6.45 3.90 -6.03
N PHE A 141 6.78 2.69 -5.60
CA PHE A 141 6.80 1.53 -6.48
C PHE A 141 5.98 0.39 -5.87
N SER A 142 5.04 -0.12 -6.65
CA SER A 142 4.17 -1.23 -6.26
C SER A 142 4.20 -2.31 -7.34
N THR A 143 4.33 -3.58 -6.97
CA THR A 143 4.37 -4.66 -7.95
C THR A 143 4.00 -6.03 -7.42
N ASP A 144 3.55 -6.93 -8.30
CA ASP A 144 3.40 -8.37 -8.07
C ASP A 144 4.45 -9.21 -8.83
N ILE A 145 5.48 -8.57 -9.37
CA ILE A 145 6.58 -9.24 -10.11
C ILE A 145 7.43 -10.07 -9.15
N ALA A 146 7.84 -11.27 -9.60
CA ALA A 146 8.74 -12.15 -8.88
C ALA A 146 10.03 -11.43 -8.44
N VAL A 147 10.50 -11.70 -7.23
CA VAL A 147 11.73 -11.09 -6.73
C VAL A 147 12.94 -11.85 -7.23
N ASP A 148 13.65 -11.22 -8.16
CA ASP A 148 14.87 -11.74 -8.78
C ASP A 148 15.98 -10.67 -8.84
N VAL A 149 17.09 -10.99 -9.51
CA VAL A 149 18.22 -10.06 -9.70
C VAL A 149 17.83 -8.80 -10.49
N HIS A 150 16.83 -8.88 -11.37
CA HIS A 150 16.42 -7.76 -12.22
C HIS A 150 15.59 -6.75 -11.43
N LEU A 151 14.67 -7.21 -10.57
CA LEU A 151 13.93 -6.34 -9.67
C LEU A 151 14.89 -5.60 -8.72
N LEU A 152 15.90 -6.28 -8.18
CA LEU A 152 16.86 -5.64 -7.28
C LEU A 152 17.73 -4.60 -7.99
N LYS A 153 18.21 -4.91 -9.20
CA LYS A 153 18.89 -3.94 -10.05
C LYS A 153 18.00 -2.75 -10.38
N PHE A 154 16.71 -2.98 -10.59
CA PHE A 154 15.74 -1.92 -10.77
C PHE A 154 15.65 -1.04 -9.53
N LEU A 155 15.45 -1.61 -8.35
CA LEU A 155 15.37 -0.88 -7.09
C LEU A 155 16.67 -0.12 -6.75
N ASP A 156 17.84 -0.69 -7.05
CA ASP A 156 19.15 -0.04 -6.86
C ASP A 156 19.32 1.22 -7.72
N ARG A 157 18.79 1.20 -8.95
CA ARG A 157 18.77 2.39 -9.83
C ARG A 157 17.82 3.50 -9.37
N HIS A 158 16.95 3.23 -8.39
CA HIS A 158 15.91 4.16 -7.92
C HIS A 158 16.03 4.44 -6.41
N PRO A 159 17.13 5.10 -5.96
CA PRO A 159 17.36 5.38 -4.54
C PRO A 159 16.37 6.40 -3.95
N ALA A 160 15.59 7.09 -4.77
CA ALA A 160 14.57 8.05 -4.36
C ALA A 160 13.26 7.40 -3.86
N ILE A 161 13.10 6.08 -4.04
CA ILE A 161 11.92 5.35 -3.58
C ILE A 161 11.76 5.49 -2.06
N GLN A 162 10.56 5.93 -1.65
CA GLN A 162 10.11 6.10 -0.28
C GLN A 162 9.07 5.06 0.12
N GLU A 163 8.28 4.58 -0.83
CA GLU A 163 7.22 3.59 -0.60
C GLU A 163 7.40 2.40 -1.55
N LEU A 164 7.57 1.21 -0.98
CA LEU A 164 7.74 -0.04 -1.71
C LEU A 164 6.67 -1.04 -1.30
N HIS A 165 5.91 -1.51 -2.28
CA HIS A 165 4.86 -2.52 -2.10
C HIS A 165 5.14 -3.71 -3.03
N ILE A 166 5.38 -4.90 -2.49
CA ILE A 166 5.66 -6.11 -3.27
C ILE A 166 4.61 -7.14 -2.90
N GLY A 167 3.64 -7.42 -3.77
CA GLY A 167 2.54 -8.35 -3.56
C GLY A 167 2.84 -9.82 -3.87
N THR A 168 4.02 -10.13 -4.44
CA THR A 168 4.38 -11.50 -4.83
C THR A 168 4.91 -12.31 -3.67
N GLU A 169 4.67 -13.62 -3.66
CA GLU A 169 5.36 -14.56 -2.77
C GLU A 169 6.55 -15.28 -3.45
N MET A 170 6.73 -15.05 -4.75
CA MET A 170 7.76 -15.74 -5.53
C MET A 170 9.11 -15.04 -5.39
N VAL A 171 10.06 -15.71 -4.72
CA VAL A 171 11.47 -15.32 -4.71
C VAL A 171 12.23 -16.29 -5.61
N VAL A 172 12.88 -15.79 -6.66
CA VAL A 172 13.55 -16.58 -7.68
C VAL A 172 15.06 -16.39 -7.57
N GLY A 173 15.76 -17.43 -7.12
CA GLY A 173 17.21 -17.45 -6.95
C GLY A 173 17.63 -17.56 -5.48
N ALA A 174 18.58 -18.45 -5.18
CA ALA A 174 18.98 -18.78 -3.80
C ALA A 174 19.95 -17.77 -3.16
N ASP A 175 20.67 -16.97 -3.97
CA ASP A 175 21.76 -16.09 -3.50
C ASP A 175 21.49 -14.63 -3.86
N ILE A 176 20.41 -14.07 -3.32
CA ILE A 176 20.11 -12.66 -3.44
C ILE A 176 20.85 -11.88 -2.34
N HIS A 177 21.88 -11.13 -2.71
CA HIS A 177 22.56 -10.20 -1.81
C HIS A 177 21.98 -8.79 -1.96
N ILE A 178 21.50 -8.23 -0.85
CA ILE A 178 21.00 -6.87 -0.78
C ILE A 178 22.12 -5.98 -0.19
N HIS A 179 22.50 -4.94 -0.92
CA HIS A 179 23.47 -3.96 -0.44
C HIS A 179 22.85 -3.05 0.64
N GLU A 180 23.64 -2.70 1.65
CA GLU A 180 23.18 -1.83 2.76
C GLU A 180 22.76 -0.43 2.28
N CYS A 181 23.37 0.06 1.20
CA CYS A 181 23.08 1.39 0.63
C CYS A 181 21.83 1.43 -0.28
N MET A 182 21.22 0.28 -0.57
CA MET A 182 20.07 0.19 -1.47
C MET A 182 18.82 0.76 -0.79
N LEU A 183 18.05 1.61 -1.47
CA LEU A 183 16.83 2.26 -0.96
C LEU A 183 17.04 3.09 0.34
N PRO A 184 17.93 4.10 0.34
CA PRO A 184 18.27 4.86 1.55
C PRO A 184 17.13 5.74 2.08
N ASN A 185 16.11 6.01 1.27
CA ASN A 185 14.97 6.87 1.62
C ASN A 185 13.69 6.09 1.93
N LEU A 186 13.76 4.76 2.05
CA LEU A 186 12.59 3.90 2.23
C LEU A 186 11.91 4.15 3.58
N GLN A 187 10.68 4.65 3.55
CA GLN A 187 9.88 4.97 4.73
C GLN A 187 8.72 3.99 4.93
N VAL A 188 8.18 3.45 3.84
CA VAL A 188 7.06 2.51 3.83
C VAL A 188 7.49 1.23 3.11
N LEU A 189 7.37 0.09 3.80
CA LEU A 189 7.66 -1.23 3.25
C LEU A 189 6.45 -2.14 3.44
N GLU A 190 5.90 -2.63 2.35
CA GLU A 190 4.86 -3.66 2.34
C GLU A 190 5.35 -4.85 1.52
N ALA A 191 5.66 -5.97 2.16
CA ALA A 191 6.21 -7.14 1.47
C ALA A 191 5.98 -8.43 2.28
N PRO A 192 6.14 -9.61 1.65
CA PRO A 192 6.17 -10.88 2.36
C PRO A 192 7.33 -10.95 3.35
N LEU A 193 7.14 -11.72 4.41
CA LEU A 193 8.08 -11.87 5.53
C LEU A 193 9.53 -12.13 5.10
N PRO A 194 9.84 -13.08 4.19
CA PRO A 194 11.22 -13.30 3.75
C PRO A 194 11.88 -12.04 3.18
N LEU A 195 11.17 -11.30 2.33
CA LEU A 195 11.68 -10.08 1.70
C LEU A 195 11.85 -8.94 2.69
N VAL A 196 10.92 -8.82 3.64
CA VAL A 196 11.04 -7.83 4.71
C VAL A 196 12.30 -8.07 5.52
N THR A 197 12.61 -9.32 5.89
CA THR A 197 13.83 -9.60 6.67
C THR A 197 15.12 -9.27 5.90
N MET A 198 15.07 -9.21 4.57
CA MET A 198 16.20 -8.82 3.73
C MET A 198 16.26 -7.30 3.51
N LEU A 199 15.12 -6.65 3.30
CA LEU A 199 15.03 -5.23 2.94
C LEU A 199 14.93 -4.31 4.16
N LEU A 200 14.52 -4.76 5.34
CA LEU A 200 14.33 -3.88 6.48
C LEU A 200 15.65 -3.35 7.12
N PRO A 201 16.70 -4.17 7.31
CA PRO A 201 17.90 -3.73 8.02
C PRO A 201 18.56 -2.49 7.41
N TYR A 202 19.00 -1.57 8.27
CA TYR A 202 19.72 -0.33 7.95
C TYR A 202 18.94 0.72 7.14
N ARG A 203 17.64 0.52 6.92
CA ARG A 203 16.79 1.47 6.19
C ARG A 203 15.88 2.26 7.14
N PRO A 204 15.48 3.49 6.79
CA PRO A 204 14.70 4.36 7.68
C PRO A 204 13.19 4.05 7.59
N VAL A 205 12.81 2.78 7.73
CA VAL A 205 11.41 2.34 7.61
C VAL A 205 10.64 2.74 8.85
N SER A 206 9.57 3.52 8.66
CA SER A 206 8.69 3.98 9.74
C SER A 206 7.32 3.29 9.71
N ARG A 207 6.90 2.79 8.54
CA ARG A 207 5.65 2.05 8.34
C ARG A 207 5.93 0.72 7.68
N LEU A 208 5.52 -0.35 8.33
CA LEU A 208 5.81 -1.71 7.92
C LEU A 208 4.52 -2.54 7.83
N LYS A 209 4.29 -3.18 6.69
CA LYS A 209 3.24 -4.18 6.49
C LYS A 209 3.88 -5.49 6.04
N VAL A 210 3.53 -6.58 6.70
CA VAL A 210 4.12 -7.91 6.47
C VAL A 210 3.02 -8.95 6.38
N TRP A 211 3.20 -9.95 5.54
CA TRP A 211 2.38 -11.16 5.50
C TRP A 211 3.27 -12.39 5.32
N ALA A 212 2.77 -13.55 5.69
CA ALA A 212 3.47 -14.82 5.58
C ALA A 212 2.58 -15.82 4.83
N SER A 213 3.17 -16.60 3.95
CA SER A 213 2.44 -17.67 3.25
C SER A 213 2.13 -18.79 4.25
N TYR A 214 0.86 -19.19 4.34
CA TYR A 214 0.35 -20.22 5.27
C TYR A 214 0.84 -21.65 5.00
N SER A 215 1.84 -21.82 4.13
CA SER A 215 2.47 -23.12 3.84
C SER A 215 3.60 -23.47 4.82
N LEU A 216 3.97 -22.57 5.74
CA LEU A 216 5.04 -22.75 6.72
C LEU A 216 4.56 -23.49 7.98
N SER A 217 5.43 -24.33 8.56
CA SER A 217 5.18 -24.91 9.88
C SER A 217 5.16 -23.82 10.97
N GLN A 218 4.43 -24.07 12.06
CA GLN A 218 4.32 -23.12 13.17
C GLN A 218 5.69 -22.73 13.77
N ASP A 219 6.62 -23.69 13.84
CA ASP A 219 7.98 -23.45 14.32
C ASP A 219 8.78 -22.52 13.39
N MET A 220 8.62 -22.67 12.07
CA MET A 220 9.26 -21.78 11.09
C MET A 220 8.66 -20.37 11.14
N ALA A 221 7.33 -20.25 11.25
CA ALA A 221 6.67 -18.95 11.40
C ALA A 221 7.16 -18.21 12.66
N ILE A 222 7.37 -18.94 13.77
CA ILE A 222 7.95 -18.41 15.00
C ILE A 222 9.39 -17.92 14.79
N ALA A 223 10.23 -18.71 14.11
CA ALA A 223 11.62 -18.37 13.83
C ALA A 223 11.74 -17.15 12.88
N ASP A 224 10.86 -17.03 11.89
CA ASP A 224 10.86 -15.90 10.97
C ASP A 224 10.31 -14.62 11.61
N ALA A 225 9.30 -14.73 12.49
CA ALA A 225 8.83 -13.61 13.29
C ALA A 225 9.92 -13.08 14.25
N LEU A 226 10.70 -13.97 14.86
CA LEU A 226 11.89 -13.63 15.64
C LEU A 226 12.87 -12.79 14.84
N ARG A 227 13.22 -13.32 13.66
CA ARG A 227 14.15 -12.67 12.75
C ARG A 227 13.65 -11.30 12.31
N LEU A 228 12.36 -11.16 12.05
CA LEU A 228 11.74 -9.87 11.71
C LEU A 228 11.98 -8.82 12.80
N ILE A 229 11.83 -9.17 14.07
CA ILE A 229 12.04 -8.22 15.18
C ILE A 229 13.50 -7.78 15.27
N ASP A 230 14.43 -8.71 15.09
CA ASP A 230 15.84 -8.35 15.05
C ASP A 230 16.13 -7.42 13.86
N CYS A 231 15.53 -7.67 12.69
CA CYS A 231 15.59 -6.75 11.55
C CYS A 231 14.97 -5.39 11.85
N MET A 232 13.85 -5.34 12.57
CA MET A 232 13.20 -4.08 12.99
C MET A 232 14.11 -3.24 13.89
N ARG A 233 14.89 -3.87 14.77
CA ARG A 233 15.89 -3.19 15.60
C ARG A 233 17.06 -2.64 14.81
N LEU A 234 17.33 -3.22 13.64
CA LEU A 234 18.37 -2.75 12.71
C LEU A 234 17.87 -1.64 11.78
N SER A 235 16.58 -1.30 11.78
CA SER A 235 16.05 -0.12 11.10
C SER A 235 16.71 1.15 11.63
N THR A 236 17.01 2.10 10.75
CA THR A 236 17.58 3.40 11.16
C THR A 236 16.52 4.41 11.61
N ALA A 237 15.24 4.09 11.45
CA ALA A 237 14.12 4.87 11.95
C ALA A 237 13.24 4.05 12.90
N ASP A 238 12.59 4.74 13.83
CA ASP A 238 11.59 4.15 14.70
C ASP A 238 10.36 3.72 13.88
N ILE A 239 9.99 2.44 14.00
CA ILE A 239 8.79 1.92 13.36
C ILE A 239 7.58 2.43 14.15
N VAL A 240 6.88 3.42 13.59
CA VAL A 240 5.69 4.03 14.19
C VAL A 240 4.40 3.29 13.83
N SER A 241 4.43 2.44 12.81
CA SER A 241 3.26 1.67 12.35
C SER A 241 3.70 0.29 11.87
N PHE A 242 3.11 -0.77 12.40
CA PHE A 242 3.38 -2.14 11.98
C PHE A 242 2.10 -2.94 11.84
N ARG A 243 1.97 -3.64 10.72
CA ARG A 243 0.87 -4.55 10.42
C ARG A 243 1.42 -5.90 10.01
N PHE A 244 0.90 -6.95 10.63
CA PHE A 244 1.06 -8.32 10.17
C PHE A 244 -0.33 -8.79 9.68
N GLU A 245 -0.50 -9.00 8.38
CA GLU A 245 -1.80 -9.30 7.76
C GLU A 245 -2.23 -10.74 8.01
N ASP A 246 -1.29 -11.67 7.87
CA ASP A 246 -1.47 -13.12 8.03
C ASP A 246 -0.63 -13.66 9.20
N GLY A 247 -0.63 -12.92 10.31
CA GLY A 247 0.19 -13.26 11.48
C GLY A 247 -0.17 -14.63 12.03
N PRO A 248 0.82 -15.41 12.53
CA PRO A 248 0.50 -16.62 13.27
C PRO A 248 -0.49 -16.29 14.40
N PRO A 249 -1.34 -17.23 14.82
CA PRO A 249 -2.23 -17.04 15.97
C PRO A 249 -1.43 -16.55 17.17
N TYR A 250 -2.12 -15.90 18.11
CA TYR A 250 -1.52 -15.38 19.33
C TYR A 250 -0.70 -16.49 19.98
N THR A 251 0.62 -16.39 19.91
CA THR A 251 1.50 -17.41 20.50
C THR A 251 2.20 -16.80 21.71
N PRO A 252 2.61 -17.62 22.71
CA PRO A 252 3.48 -17.19 23.82
C PRO A 252 4.75 -16.45 23.37
N THR A 253 5.09 -16.58 22.09
CA THR A 253 6.14 -15.87 21.39
C THR A 253 5.92 -14.35 21.32
N ILE A 254 4.67 -13.85 21.17
CA ILE A 254 4.39 -12.41 21.25
C ILE A 254 4.83 -11.84 22.61
N HIS A 255 4.72 -12.58 23.71
CA HIS A 255 5.27 -12.15 25.01
C HIS A 255 6.79 -12.04 25.03
N LYS A 256 7.50 -12.91 24.30
CA LYS A 256 8.96 -12.83 24.16
C LYS A 256 9.38 -11.58 23.37
N TYR A 257 8.47 -10.99 22.59
CA TYR A 257 8.76 -9.90 21.65
C TYR A 257 8.11 -8.58 21.97
N GLY A 258 7.07 -8.57 22.81
CA GLY A 258 6.34 -7.36 23.20
C GLY A 258 7.26 -6.28 23.78
N ASN A 259 8.30 -6.70 24.51
CA ASN A 259 9.35 -5.81 25.04
C ASN A 259 10.18 -5.10 23.95
N GLY A 260 10.20 -5.63 22.73
CA GLY A 260 10.91 -5.04 21.58
C GLY A 260 10.10 -3.99 20.83
N PHE A 261 8.80 -3.86 21.09
CA PHE A 261 7.98 -2.82 20.47
C PHE A 261 8.14 -1.50 21.21
N SER A 262 8.31 -0.42 20.45
CA SER A 262 8.30 0.92 21.02
C SER A 262 6.92 1.23 21.61
N GLN A 263 6.87 1.89 22.77
CA GLN A 263 5.60 2.32 23.39
C GLN A 263 4.79 3.29 22.52
N HIS A 264 5.40 3.86 21.47
CA HIS A 264 4.75 4.76 20.52
C HIS A 264 4.32 4.07 19.21
N MET A 265 4.65 2.78 19.06
CA MET A 265 4.39 2.01 17.86
C MET A 265 2.90 1.68 17.72
N LYS A 266 2.28 2.09 16.62
CA LYS A 266 0.91 1.67 16.30
C LYS A 266 0.97 0.26 15.74
N LEU A 267 0.61 -0.72 16.55
CA LEU A 267 0.35 -2.07 16.08
C LEU A 267 -1.04 -2.07 15.42
N LEU A 268 -1.07 -2.37 14.13
CA LEU A 268 -2.25 -2.43 13.25
C LEU A 268 -2.33 -3.85 12.71
N GLY A 269 -2.70 -4.82 13.55
CA GLY A 269 -2.72 -6.23 13.16
C GLY A 269 -3.99 -6.93 13.58
N LEU A 270 -4.27 -8.05 12.93
CA LEU A 270 -5.30 -8.99 13.37
C LEU A 270 -4.62 -9.88 14.42
N LEU A 271 -5.05 -9.79 15.67
CA LEU A 271 -4.58 -10.68 16.74
C LEU A 271 -5.60 -11.78 16.97
N PHE A 272 -5.45 -12.89 16.26
CA PHE A 272 -6.24 -14.10 16.46
C PHE A 272 -5.94 -14.64 17.86
N ILE A 273 -6.88 -14.45 18.78
CA ILE A 273 -6.75 -14.89 20.18
C ILE A 273 -7.71 -16.07 20.37
N ASP A 274 -7.19 -17.22 20.80
CA ASP A 274 -7.98 -18.37 21.20
C ASP A 274 -8.49 -18.24 22.65
N ARG A 275 -9.54 -19.01 23.01
CA ARG A 275 -10.17 -18.92 24.33
C ARG A 275 -9.19 -19.11 25.49
N GLU A 276 -8.21 -19.97 25.32
CA GLU A 276 -7.21 -20.29 26.34
C GLU A 276 -6.15 -19.19 26.48
N GLU A 277 -6.20 -18.16 25.62
CA GLU A 277 -5.17 -17.13 25.46
C GLU A 277 -5.67 -15.73 25.90
N GLU A 278 -6.87 -15.61 26.48
CA GLU A 278 -7.41 -14.32 26.94
C GLU A 278 -6.50 -13.58 27.92
N ASP A 279 -6.01 -14.29 28.93
CA ASP A 279 -5.17 -13.69 29.97
C ASP A 279 -3.83 -13.25 29.38
N GLN A 280 -3.38 -13.94 28.34
CA GLN A 280 -2.18 -13.61 27.61
C GLN A 280 -2.41 -12.35 26.75
N ALA A 281 -3.54 -12.26 26.05
CA ALA A 281 -3.93 -11.07 25.31
C ALA A 281 -4.07 -9.82 26.20
N LEU A 282 -4.53 -9.98 27.45
CA LEU A 282 -4.57 -8.89 28.44
C LEU A 282 -3.17 -8.50 28.92
N GLN A 283 -2.27 -9.47 29.13
CA GLN A 283 -0.87 -9.20 29.42
C GLN A 283 -0.15 -8.50 28.25
N LEU A 284 -0.56 -8.76 26.99
CA LEU A 284 -0.05 -8.01 25.83
C LEU A 284 -0.35 -6.52 25.92
N ALA A 285 -1.45 -6.11 26.57
CA ALA A 285 -1.76 -4.70 26.76
C ALA A 285 -0.73 -3.96 27.62
N GLU A 286 -0.05 -4.68 28.51
CA GLU A 286 1.06 -4.14 29.30
C GLU A 286 2.32 -3.96 28.45
N LEU A 287 2.54 -4.87 27.48
CA LEU A 287 3.71 -4.87 26.60
C LEU A 287 3.57 -3.94 25.39
N ALA A 288 2.36 -3.81 24.84
CA ALA A 288 2.06 -3.07 23.61
C ALA A 288 0.84 -2.14 23.81
N PRO A 289 0.90 -1.14 24.71
CA PRO A 289 -0.25 -0.29 25.08
C PRO A 289 -0.78 0.59 23.92
N SER A 290 0.00 0.73 22.85
CA SER A 290 -0.28 1.52 21.65
C SER A 290 -0.96 0.74 20.52
N LEU A 291 -1.25 -0.55 20.71
CA LEU A 291 -2.06 -1.36 19.79
C LEU A 291 -3.43 -0.72 19.53
N GLN A 292 -3.84 -0.66 18.26
CA GLN A 292 -5.08 0.02 17.86
C GLN A 292 -6.17 -0.91 17.31
N VAL A 293 -5.81 -2.09 16.83
CA VAL A 293 -6.74 -3.03 16.18
C VAL A 293 -6.50 -4.43 16.74
N ILE A 294 -7.57 -5.16 17.05
CA ILE A 294 -7.56 -6.58 17.44
C ILE A 294 -8.65 -7.29 16.62
N GLN A 295 -8.41 -8.52 16.16
CA GLN A 295 -9.40 -9.35 15.46
C GLN A 295 -9.44 -10.74 16.06
N PHE A 296 -10.59 -11.14 16.56
CA PHE A 296 -10.81 -12.45 17.13
C PHE A 296 -11.09 -13.49 16.06
N ASP A 297 -10.45 -14.66 16.18
CA ASP A 297 -10.69 -15.82 15.33
C ASP A 297 -12.08 -16.44 15.61
N ASN A 298 -12.58 -17.11 14.59
CA ASN A 298 -13.85 -17.79 14.46
C ASN A 298 -14.09 -18.89 15.54
N ALA A 299 -13.02 -19.49 16.07
CA ALA A 299 -13.09 -20.45 17.18
C ALA A 299 -13.62 -19.84 18.50
N MET A 300 -13.47 -18.53 18.68
CA MET A 300 -14.01 -17.78 19.82
C MET A 300 -15.53 -17.59 19.74
N VAL A 301 -16.10 -17.45 18.54
CA VAL A 301 -17.53 -17.13 18.37
C VAL A 301 -18.41 -18.34 18.61
N ASN A 302 -17.96 -19.51 18.17
CA ASN A 302 -18.67 -20.78 18.32
C ASN A 302 -18.84 -21.24 19.79
N ARG A 303 -18.03 -20.74 20.73
CA ARG A 303 -17.97 -21.22 22.12
C ARG A 303 -18.37 -20.18 23.18
N ARG A 304 -18.78 -18.97 22.76
CA ARG A 304 -19.15 -17.89 23.68
C ARG A 304 -20.56 -17.40 23.46
N THR A 305 -21.18 -17.00 24.57
CA THR A 305 -22.34 -16.13 24.52
C THR A 305 -21.93 -14.72 24.10
N SER A 306 -22.87 -13.97 23.51
CA SER A 306 -22.67 -12.55 23.19
C SER A 306 -22.32 -11.70 24.43
N LEU A 307 -22.67 -12.16 25.62
CA LEU A 307 -22.33 -11.52 26.89
C LEU A 307 -20.83 -11.66 27.22
N GLU A 308 -20.27 -12.87 27.07
CA GLU A 308 -18.85 -13.16 27.34
C GLU A 308 -17.92 -12.45 26.33
N GLN A 309 -18.34 -12.36 25.08
CA GLN A 309 -17.61 -11.58 24.07
C GLN A 309 -17.55 -10.10 24.44
N ARG A 310 -18.68 -9.52 24.87
CA ARG A 310 -18.75 -8.12 25.31
C ARG A 310 -17.89 -7.87 26.54
N ASP A 311 -17.93 -8.75 27.53
CA ASP A 311 -17.12 -8.62 28.75
C ASP A 311 -15.62 -8.69 28.44
N PHE A 312 -15.23 -9.55 27.49
CA PHE A 312 -13.85 -9.61 27.05
C PHE A 312 -13.41 -8.35 26.27
N VAL A 313 -14.22 -7.84 25.35
CA VAL A 313 -13.94 -6.55 24.67
C VAL A 313 -13.83 -5.42 25.69
N LEU A 314 -14.69 -5.41 26.71
CA LEU A 314 -14.66 -4.48 27.83
C LEU A 314 -13.30 -4.50 28.55
N ARG A 315 -12.84 -5.68 28.95
CA ARG A 315 -11.53 -5.88 29.60
C ARG A 315 -10.39 -5.42 28.68
N LEU A 316 -10.43 -5.75 27.39
CA LEU A 316 -9.44 -5.32 26.41
C LEU A 316 -9.43 -3.81 26.19
N GLY A 317 -10.58 -3.17 26.07
CA GLY A 317 -10.67 -1.72 25.92
C GLY A 317 -10.24 -0.96 27.18
N GLN A 318 -10.26 -1.60 28.36
CA GLN A 318 -9.67 -1.06 29.58
C GLN A 318 -8.15 -1.23 29.59
N ALA A 319 -7.66 -2.38 29.11
CA ALA A 319 -6.24 -2.70 29.08
C ALA A 319 -5.49 -1.90 27.99
N PHE A 320 -6.03 -1.84 26.77
CA PHE A 320 -5.46 -1.14 25.61
C PHE A 320 -6.04 0.28 25.49
N LYS A 321 -5.27 1.28 25.94
CA LYS A 321 -5.67 2.71 25.90
C LYS A 321 -5.90 3.26 24.50
N SER A 322 -5.39 2.58 23.46
CA SER A 322 -5.45 3.02 22.06
C SER A 322 -6.31 2.12 21.17
N LEU A 323 -6.99 1.11 21.73
CA LEU A 323 -7.82 0.20 20.96
C LEU A 323 -9.01 0.95 20.35
N ARG A 324 -9.15 0.86 19.03
CA ARG A 324 -10.19 1.56 18.26
C ARG A 324 -11.16 0.60 17.60
N LEU A 325 -10.68 -0.59 17.26
CA LEU A 325 -11.39 -1.51 16.40
C LEU A 325 -11.21 -2.94 16.92
N VAL A 326 -12.33 -3.64 17.03
CA VAL A 326 -12.38 -5.05 17.41
C VAL A 326 -13.24 -5.78 16.39
N SER A 327 -12.75 -6.86 15.79
CA SER A 327 -13.59 -7.75 14.97
C SER A 327 -13.83 -9.11 15.59
N PHE A 328 -15.00 -9.67 15.28
CA PHE A 328 -15.36 -11.06 15.53
C PHE A 328 -15.74 -11.73 14.21
N GLU A 329 -15.27 -12.94 13.98
CA GLU A 329 -15.68 -13.74 12.83
C GLU A 329 -16.72 -14.78 13.27
N ASP A 330 -17.90 -14.83 12.66
CA ASP A 330 -18.91 -15.86 12.97
C ASP A 330 -18.71 -17.16 12.19
N ASP A 331 -19.50 -18.18 12.55
CA ASP A 331 -19.52 -19.54 11.99
C ASP A 331 -19.69 -19.59 10.44
N TYR A 332 -20.01 -18.46 9.80
CA TYR A 332 -20.12 -18.29 8.35
C TYR A 332 -18.98 -17.45 7.74
N GLN A 333 -17.89 -17.26 8.49
CA GLN A 333 -16.74 -16.41 8.14
C GLN A 333 -17.11 -14.93 7.92
N LYS A 334 -18.19 -14.44 8.54
CA LYS A 334 -18.53 -13.01 8.47
C LYS A 334 -17.85 -12.25 9.60
N THR A 335 -17.08 -11.22 9.22
CA THR A 335 -16.41 -10.33 10.16
C THR A 335 -17.32 -9.20 10.63
N TYR A 336 -17.61 -9.13 11.92
CA TYR A 336 -18.33 -8.02 12.56
C TYR A 336 -17.35 -7.08 13.23
N TRP A 337 -17.34 -5.82 12.84
CA TRP A 337 -16.45 -4.80 13.41
C TRP A 337 -17.17 -3.94 14.45
N GLY A 338 -16.63 -3.87 15.67
CA GLY A 338 -17.00 -2.91 16.69
C GLY A 338 -16.00 -1.75 16.75
N ARG A 339 -16.50 -0.51 16.66
CA ARG A 339 -15.67 0.70 16.83
C ARG A 339 -15.79 1.24 18.25
N LEU A 340 -14.67 1.35 18.94
CA LEU A 340 -14.58 1.97 20.27
C LEU A 340 -14.50 3.50 20.10
N LYS A 341 -15.57 4.23 20.46
CA LYS A 341 -15.54 5.70 20.52
C LYS A 341 -15.16 6.12 21.94
N THR A 342 -14.00 6.78 22.07
CA THR A 342 -13.45 7.40 23.29
C THR A 342 -13.13 6.45 24.45
N ASN A 343 -12.09 6.77 25.23
CA ASN A 343 -11.57 6.00 26.38
C ASN A 343 -12.55 5.91 27.58
N LYS A 344 -13.86 6.00 27.35
CA LYS A 344 -14.91 5.90 28.35
C LYS A 344 -15.87 4.80 27.92
N TRP A 345 -15.73 3.64 28.54
CA TRP A 345 -16.85 2.72 28.71
C TRP A 345 -17.85 3.40 29.63
N THR A 346 -18.80 4.14 29.07
CA THR A 346 -19.98 4.49 29.87
C THR A 346 -20.71 3.18 30.15
N ARG A 347 -20.83 2.83 31.44
CA ARG A 347 -21.78 1.83 31.98
C ARG A 347 -23.25 2.21 31.70
N GLN A 348 -23.53 2.89 30.59
CA GLN A 348 -24.89 3.09 30.12
C GLN A 348 -25.30 1.82 29.42
N THR A 349 -26.19 1.12 30.08
CA THR A 349 -26.99 -0.05 29.72
C THR A 349 -27.84 0.14 28.46
N SER A 350 -27.45 1.03 27.55
CA SER A 350 -28.15 1.39 26.31
C SER A 350 -27.22 2.18 25.37
N ILE A 351 -26.05 1.65 25.04
CA ILE A 351 -25.27 2.18 23.90
C ILE A 351 -25.82 1.49 22.64
N PRO A 352 -26.23 2.24 21.60
CA PRO A 352 -26.62 1.65 20.34
C PRO A 352 -25.42 0.89 19.79
N LEU A 353 -25.58 -0.42 19.76
CA LEU A 353 -24.83 -1.37 18.96
C LEU A 353 -25.10 -1.09 17.48
N ASP A 354 -24.74 0.09 16.98
CA ASP A 354 -24.99 0.53 15.59
C ASP A 354 -24.12 -0.22 14.56
N LEU A 355 -23.52 -1.36 14.92
CA LEU A 355 -22.75 -2.21 14.02
C LEU A 355 -23.12 -3.71 14.18
N TRP A 356 -24.42 -4.01 14.25
CA TRP A 356 -24.95 -5.39 14.12
C TRP A 356 -25.82 -5.57 12.88
N ARG A 357 -25.72 -4.66 11.91
CA ARG A 357 -26.34 -4.85 10.59
C ARG A 357 -25.42 -4.31 9.51
N ASN A 358 -24.91 -5.26 8.73
CA ASN A 358 -24.44 -5.16 7.34
C ASN A 358 -23.55 -3.97 6.99
N MET A 359 -22.26 -4.26 6.77
CA MET A 359 -21.61 -3.84 5.52
C MET A 359 -21.41 -5.07 4.66
#